data_AF-W4EJY1-F1
#
_entry.id   AF-W4EJY1-F1
#
_cell.length_a   1.000
_cell.length_b   1.000
_cell.length_c   1.000
_cell.angle_alpha   90.00
_cell.angle_beta   90.00
_cell.angle_gamma   90.00
#
_symmetry.space_group_name_H-M   'P 1'
#
loop_
_entity.id
_entity.type
_entity.pdbx_description
1 polymer ?
#
loop_
_entity_poly.entity_id
_entity_poly.type
_entity_poly.pdbx_seq_one_letter_code
_entity_poly.pdbx_strand_id
1 'polypeptide(L)' 'MDNQYVVGWGTLMLINAGIAQGKNRSGFNWFLLSLFLGPIATLILVLVDKK' A
#
# COMPACT_ATOMS: atom_id res chain seq x y z
N MET A 1 0.35 7.63 30.57
CA MET A 1 0.26 6.39 29.77
C MET A 1 0.58 6.80 28.35
N ASP A 2 1.75 6.41 27.85
CA ASP A 2 2.20 6.77 26.51
C ASP A 2 1.51 5.84 25.50
N ASN A 3 0.48 6.35 24.83
CA ASN A 3 -0.22 5.62 23.78
C ASN A 3 0.60 5.68 22.48
N GLN A 4 1.44 4.67 22.26
CA GLN A 4 2.16 4.52 20.99
C GLN A 4 1.32 3.71 19.99
N TYR A 5 0.95 4.34 18.88
CA TYR A 5 0.31 3.66 17.75
C TYR A 5 1.38 3.02 16.87
N VAL A 6 1.39 1.70 16.79
CA VAL A 6 2.30 0.97 15.90
C VAL A 6 1.58 0.70 14.59
N VAL A 7 2.04 1.34 13.52
CA VAL A 7 1.60 1.04 12.15
C VAL A 7 2.62 0.08 11.54
N GLY A 8 2.19 -1.15 11.28
CA GLY A 8 3.05 -2.22 10.79
C GLY A 8 3.01 -2.39 9.28
N TRP A 9 3.89 -3.26 8.78
CA TRP A 9 4.00 -3.59 7.36
C TRP A 9 2.68 -4.14 6.80
N GLY A 10 1.95 -4.96 7.55
CA GLY A 10 0.63 -5.46 7.14
C GLY A 10 -0.41 -4.36 6.95
N THR A 11 -0.41 -3.34 7.83
CA THR A 11 -1.28 -2.17 7.68
C THR A 11 -0.95 -1.40 6.41
N LEU A 12 0.35 -1.19 6.13
CA LEU A 12 0.80 -0.55 4.89
C LEU A 12 0.38 -1.32 3.63
N MET A 13 0.47 -2.66 3.66
CA MET A 13 0.03 -3.52 2.56
C MET A 13 -1.47 -3.35 2.28
N LEU A 14 -2.31 -3.32 3.33
CA LEU A 14 -3.75 -3.10 3.20
C LEU A 14 -4.09 -1.71 2.65
N ILE A 15 -3.39 -0.67 3.13
CA ILE A 15 -3.54 0.70 2.62
C ILE A 15 -3.19 0.76 1.13
N ASN A 16 -2.06 0.19 0.72
CA ASN A 16 -1.67 0.16 -0.70
C ASN A 16 -2.66 -0.61 -1.57
N ALA A 17 -3.24 -1.70 -1.04
CA ALA A 17 -4.30 -2.44 -1.73
C ALA A 17 -5.56 -1.58 -1.94
N GLY A 18 -5.99 -0.83 -0.92
CA GLY A 18 -7.13 0.08 -1.00
C GLY A 18 -6.90 1.25 -1.95
N ILE A 19 -5.73 1.89 -1.87
CA ILE A 19 -5.34 2.97 -2.80
C ILE A 19 -5.35 2.45 -4.25
N ALA A 20 -4.85 1.23 -4.49
CA ALA A 20 -4.85 0.63 -5.81
C ALA A 20 -6.26 0.37 -6.35
N GLN A 21 -7.18 -0.14 -5.53
CA GLN A 21 -8.59 -0.31 -5.93
C GLN A 21 -9.23 1.05 -6.28
N GLY A 22 -8.97 2.09 -5.48
CA GLY A 22 -9.42 3.46 -5.77
C GLY A 22 -8.89 4.01 -7.09
N LYS A 23 -7.70 3.58 -7.53
CA LYS A 23 -7.13 3.90 -8.86
C LYS A 23 -7.53 2.92 -9.96
N ASN A 24 -8.61 2.14 -9.79
CA ASN A 24 -9.04 1.10 -10.73
C ASN A 24 -7.95 0.05 -11.05
N ARG A 25 -7.04 -0.25 -10.11
CA ARG A 25 -6.00 -1.28 -10.23
C ARG A 25 -6.34 -2.49 -9.36
N SER A 26 -5.71 -3.64 -9.64
CA SER A 26 -5.87 -4.84 -8.80
C SER A 26 -5.27 -4.59 -7.41
N GLY A 27 -6.13 -4.40 -6.41
CA GLY A 27 -5.70 -4.24 -5.01
C GLY A 27 -4.91 -5.44 -4.50
N PHE A 28 -5.29 -6.65 -4.90
CA PHE A 28 -4.59 -7.87 -4.50
C PHE A 28 -3.14 -7.92 -5.01
N ASN A 29 -2.91 -7.51 -6.26
CA ASN A 29 -1.55 -7.46 -6.81
C ASN A 29 -0.70 -6.43 -6.05
N TRP A 30 -1.28 -5.28 -5.71
CA TRP A 30 -0.58 -4.23 -4.95
C TRP A 30 -0.36 -4.58 -3.48
N PHE A 31 -1.26 -5.36 -2.88
CA PHE A 31 -1.06 -5.97 -1.56
C PHE A 31 0.18 -6.86 -1.55
N LEU A 32 0.27 -7.81 -2.49
CA LEU A 32 1.41 -8.72 -2.62
C LEU A 32 2.70 -7.99 -2.99
N LEU A 33 2.63 -6.99 -3.87
CA LEU A 33 3.78 -6.17 -4.24
C LEU A 33 4.34 -5.41 -3.01
N SER A 34 3.46 -4.96 -2.11
CA SER A 34 3.83 -4.27 -0.88
C SER A 34 4.49 -5.19 0.16
N LEU A 35 4.32 -6.52 0.07
CA LEU A 35 5.03 -7.47 0.92
C LEU A 35 6.55 -7.35 0.73
N PHE A 36 6.99 -7.15 -0.51
CA PHE A 36 8.41 -7.09 -0.86
C PHE A 36 8.95 -5.66 -0.87
N LEU A 37 8.16 -4.70 -1.35
CA LEU A 37 8.60 -3.32 -1.57
C LEU A 37 8.26 -2.37 -0.41
N GLY A 38 7.32 -2.74 0.46
CA GLY A 38 6.88 -1.92 1.58
C GLY A 38 6.49 -0.50 1.13
N PRO A 39 7.03 0.57 1.74
CA PRO A 39 6.70 1.96 1.40
C PRO A 39 7.02 2.34 -0.05
N ILE A 40 7.96 1.65 -0.69
CA ILE A 40 8.32 1.90 -2.10
C ILE A 40 7.13 1.56 -3.01
N ALA A 41 6.33 0.54 -2.67
CA ALA A 41 5.11 0.24 -3.40
C ALA A 41 4.13 1.42 -3.39
N THR A 42 4.06 2.18 -2.28
CA THR A 42 3.21 3.37 -2.21
C THR A 42 3.66 4.45 -3.18
N LEU A 43 4.97 4.70 -3.27
CA LEU A 43 5.53 5.67 -4.21
C LEU A 43 5.24 5.28 -5.67
N ILE A 44 5.48 4.01 -6.03
CA ILE A 44 5.17 3.53 -7.39
C ILE A 44 3.66 3.62 -7.65
N LEU A 45 2.83 3.26 -6.68
CA LEU A 45 1.37 3.30 -6.84
C LEU A 45 0.85 4.71 -7.09
N VAL A 46 1.39 5.70 -6.37
CA VAL A 46 1.00 7.10 -6.50
C VAL A 46 1.53 7.70 -7.80
N LEU A 47 2.82 7.54 -8.09
CA LEU A 47 3.50 8.22 -9.20
C LEU A 47 3.20 7.59 -10.57
N VAL A 48 3.00 6.28 -10.63
CA VAL A 48 2.66 5.63 -11.89
C VAL A 48 1.17 5.84 -12.13
N ASP A 49 0.83 6.51 -13.23
CA ASP A 49 -0.56 6.62 -13.68
C ASP A 49 -0.98 5.43 -14.52
N LYS A 50 -2.28 5.10 -14.41
CA LYS A 50 -2.87 4.05 -15.23
C LYS A 50 -3.18 4.71 -16.56
N LYS A 51 -2.48 4.28 -17.62
CA LYS A 51 -2.81 4.65 -19.00
C LYS A 51 -4.23 4.21 -19.34
#